data_AF-A0A7Y3JTJ5-F1
#
_entry.id   AF-A0A7Y3JTJ5-F1
#
_cell.length_a   1.000
_cell.length_b   1.000
_cell.length_c   1.000
_cell.angle_alpha   90.00
_cell.angle_beta   90.00
_cell.angle_gamma   90.00
#
_symmetry.space_group_name_H-M   'P 1'
#
loop_
_entity.id
_entity.type
_entity.pdbx_description
1 polymer ?
#
loop_
_entity_poly.entity_id
_entity_poly.type
_entity_poly.pdbx_seq_one_letter_code
_entity_poly.pdbx_strand_id
1 'polypeptide(L)'
;MSKAAARFRQLLADSCFVALMLTLWSGATLLVSLGTILAIALAASGGDGEVLFSHLENLSVHYLSADAAARSVFERDAAGLFAGIVTLVVLVRVPRLIARVRAGLSRGTSPG
;
A
#
# COMPACT_ATOMS: atom_id res chain seq x y z
N MET A 1 25.22 8.34 -33.92
CA MET A 1 24.34 8.70 -32.78
C MET A 1 25.20 9.33 -31.68
N SER A 2 24.84 10.52 -31.17
CA SER A 2 25.63 11.17 -30.12
C SER A 2 25.53 10.40 -28.81
N LYS A 3 26.64 10.29 -28.07
CA LYS A 3 26.69 9.61 -26.75
C LYS A 3 25.68 10.19 -25.76
N ALA A 4 25.30 11.47 -25.93
CA ALA A 4 24.30 12.15 -25.11
C ALA A 4 22.88 11.58 -25.31
N ALA A 5 22.47 11.30 -26.55
CA ALA A 5 21.15 10.71 -26.83
C ALA A 5 21.02 9.29 -26.26
N ALA A 6 22.10 8.51 -26.30
CA ALA A 6 22.13 7.17 -25.70
C ALA A 6 22.00 7.22 -24.17
N ARG A 7 22.74 8.12 -23.50
CA ARG A 7 22.64 8.33 -22.05
C ARG A 7 21.25 8.81 -21.62
N PHE A 8 20.66 9.74 -22.37
CA PHE A 8 19.33 10.25 -22.07
C PHE A 8 18.25 9.15 -22.16
N ARG A 9 18.31 8.31 -23.21
CA ARG A 9 17.39 7.18 -23.36
C ARG A 9 17.54 6.17 -22.21
N GLN A 10 18.76 5.94 -21.75
CA GLN A 10 19.02 5.02 -20.63
C GLN A 10 18.47 5.57 -19.31
N LEU A 11 18.64 6.87 -19.04
CA LEU A 11 18.02 7.52 -17.86
C LEU A 11 16.50 7.45 -17.88
N LEU A 12 15.87 7.62 -19.06
CA LEU A 12 14.43 7.47 -19.20
C LEU A 12 13.96 6.03 -18.99
N ALA A 13 14.73 5.05 -19.47
CA ALA A 13 14.42 3.64 -19.27
C ALA A 13 14.51 3.25 -17.79
N ASP A 14 15.57 3.71 -17.10
CA ASP A 14 15.79 3.45 -15.68
C ASP A 14 14.72 4.12 -14.81
N SER A 15 14.35 5.37 -15.11
CA SER A 15 13.29 6.08 -14.36
C SER A 15 11.92 5.45 -14.57
N CYS A 16 11.60 5.04 -15.81
CA CYS A 16 10.36 4.32 -16.11
C CYS A 16 10.30 2.98 -15.37
N PHE A 17 11.40 2.22 -15.36
CA PHE A 17 11.49 0.97 -14.62
C PHE A 17 11.26 1.16 -13.11
N VAL A 18 11.91 2.17 -12.51
CA VAL A 18 11.72 2.50 -11.09
C VAL A 18 10.28 2.93 -10.82
N ALA A 19 9.69 3.78 -11.67
CA ALA A 19 8.31 4.22 -11.52
C ALA A 19 7.33 3.04 -11.56
N LEU A 20 7.42 2.15 -12.55
CA LEU A 20 6.57 0.96 -12.64
C LEU A 20 6.72 0.04 -11.43
N MET A 21 7.96 -0.18 -10.98
CA MET A 21 8.20 -1.03 -9.81
C MET A 21 7.64 -0.40 -8.53
N LEU A 22 7.80 0.91 -8.34
CA LEU A 22 7.22 1.64 -7.22
C LEU A 22 5.70 1.59 -7.24
N THR A 23 5.06 1.83 -8.39
CA THR A 23 3.60 1.77 -8.53
C THR A 23 3.08 0.38 -8.19
N LEU A 24 3.70 -0.68 -8.72
CA LEU A 24 3.27 -2.05 -8.45
C LEU A 24 3.49 -2.42 -6.97
N TRP A 25 4.61 -2.01 -6.39
CA TRP A 25 4.91 -2.23 -4.98
C TRP A 25 3.94 -1.50 -4.06
N SER A 26 3.61 -0.24 -4.38
CA SER A 26 2.63 0.56 -3.62
C SER A 26 1.23 -0.05 -3.71
N GLY A 27 0.78 -0.44 -4.91
CA GLY A 27 -0.49 -1.11 -5.09
C GLY A 27 -0.58 -2.43 -4.30
N ALA A 28 0.47 -3.25 -4.36
CA ALA A 28 0.53 -4.48 -3.56
C ALA A 28 0.56 -4.21 -2.05
N THR A 29 1.23 -3.15 -1.62
CA THR A 29 1.30 -2.73 -0.20
C THR A 29 -0.07 -2.29 0.30
N LEU A 30 -0.79 -1.48 -0.48
CA LEU A 30 -2.17 -1.09 -0.15
C LEU A 30 -3.09 -2.30 -0.09
N LEU A 31 -3.02 -3.21 -1.06
CA LEU A 31 -3.84 -4.42 -1.08
C LEU A 31 -3.59 -5.31 0.13
N VAL A 32 -2.32 -5.50 0.52
CA VAL A 32 -1.99 -6.27 1.73
C VAL A 32 -2.45 -5.56 3.00
N SER A 33 -2.34 -4.24 3.06
CA SER A 33 -2.76 -3.47 4.24
C SER A 33 -4.28 -3.54 4.43
N LEU A 34 -5.05 -3.31 3.36
CA LEU A 34 -6.52 -3.46 3.36
C LEU A 34 -6.95 -4.91 3.63
N GLY A 35 -6.26 -5.88 3.01
CA GLY A 35 -6.50 -7.30 3.27
C GLY A 35 -6.23 -7.69 4.72
N THR A 36 -5.22 -7.09 5.36
CA THR A 36 -4.92 -7.31 6.79
C THR A 36 -6.05 -6.78 7.67
N ILE A 37 -6.55 -5.58 7.39
CA ILE A 37 -7.69 -5.01 8.13
C ILE A 37 -8.92 -5.91 7.98
N LEU A 38 -9.22 -6.30 6.74
CA LEU A 38 -10.33 -7.21 6.45
C LEU A 38 -10.16 -8.55 7.18
N ALA A 39 -8.96 -9.13 7.17
CA ALA A 39 -8.68 -10.38 7.86
C ALA A 39 -8.86 -10.27 9.38
N ILE A 40 -8.45 -9.15 9.99
CA ILE A 40 -8.68 -8.88 11.42
C ILE A 40 -10.18 -8.77 11.71
N ALA A 41 -10.93 -8.04 10.89
CA ALA A 41 -12.36 -7.88 11.05
C ALA A 41 -13.11 -9.22 10.90
N LEU A 42 -12.70 -10.04 9.92
CA LEU A 42 -13.25 -11.38 9.71
C LEU A 42 -12.87 -12.33 10.85
N ALA A 43 -11.66 -12.23 11.40
CA ALA A 43 -11.28 -13.00 12.58
C ALA A 43 -12.11 -12.59 13.80
N ALA A 44 -12.38 -11.29 13.98
CA ALA A 44 -13.23 -10.79 15.05
C ALA A 44 -14.69 -11.25 14.92
N SER A 45 -15.17 -11.49 13.70
CA SER A 45 -16.50 -12.06 13.43
C SER A 45 -16.55 -13.60 13.52
N GLY A 46 -15.48 -14.26 13.96
CA GLY A 46 -15.40 -15.72 14.05
C GLY A 46 -15.23 -16.42 12.69
N GLY A 47 -14.85 -15.68 11.64
CA GLY A 47 -14.78 -16.18 10.26
C GLY A 47 -16.11 -16.11 9.51
N ASP A 48 -17.17 -15.61 10.15
CA ASP A 48 -18.50 -15.50 9.57
C ASP A 48 -18.69 -14.15 8.87
N GLY A 49 -19.08 -14.21 7.59
CA GLY A 49 -19.37 -13.04 6.78
C GLY A 49 -20.64 -12.30 7.22
N GLU A 50 -21.70 -13.01 7.64
CA GLU A 50 -22.94 -12.37 8.09
C GLU A 50 -22.70 -11.56 9.36
N VAL A 51 -21.93 -12.11 10.31
CA VAL A 51 -21.55 -11.41 11.54
C VAL A 51 -20.67 -10.19 11.22
N LEU A 52 -19.73 -10.32 10.28
CA LEU A 52 -18.92 -9.18 9.80
C LEU A 52 -19.81 -8.06 9.24
N PHE A 53 -20.77 -8.39 8.38
CA PHE A 53 -21.69 -7.39 7.83
C PHE A 53 -22.60 -6.80 8.90
N SER A 54 -23.02 -7.57 9.90
CA SER A 54 -23.76 -7.06 11.06
C SER A 54 -22.94 -6.05 11.87
N HIS A 55 -21.65 -6.31 12.10
CA HIS A 55 -20.75 -5.34 12.72
C HIS A 55 -20.62 -4.05 11.89
N LEU A 56 -20.53 -4.17 10.57
CA LEU A 56 -20.48 -3.02 9.66
C LEU A 56 -21.79 -2.23 9.63
N GLU A 57 -22.92 -2.90 9.65
CA GLU A 57 -24.24 -2.26 9.73
C GLU A 57 -24.36 -1.46 11.02
N ASN A 58 -24.07 -2.09 12.17
CA ASN A 58 -24.11 -1.42 13.47
C ASN A 58 -23.16 -0.21 13.52
N LEU A 59 -21.95 -0.36 12.98
CA LEU A 59 -20.98 0.72 12.89
C LEU A 59 -21.48 1.87 12.00
N SER A 60 -22.07 1.56 10.84
CA SER A 60 -22.56 2.57 9.91
C SER A 60 -23.73 3.37 10.49
N VAL A 61 -24.67 2.69 11.15
CA VAL A 61 -25.80 3.33 11.84
C VAL A 61 -25.29 4.23 12.95
N HIS A 62 -24.36 3.74 13.76
CA HIS A 62 -23.77 4.53 14.84
C HIS A 62 -23.03 5.77 14.30
N TYR A 63 -22.19 5.60 13.27
CA TYR A 63 -21.46 6.69 12.62
C TYR A 63 -22.39 7.76 12.03
N LEU A 64 -23.45 7.34 11.35
CA LEU A 64 -24.46 8.25 10.78
C LEU A 64 -25.29 8.96 11.86
N SER A 65 -25.50 8.33 13.01
CA SER A 65 -26.18 8.98 14.15
C SER A 65 -25.27 9.88 14.99
N ALA A 66 -23.95 9.73 14.86
CA ALA A 66 -22.97 10.45 15.67
C ALA A 66 -22.89 11.95 15.31
N ASP A 67 -22.59 12.78 16.30
CA ASP A 67 -22.30 14.20 16.09
C ASP A 67 -20.95 14.41 15.39
N ALA A 68 -20.71 15.64 14.91
CA ALA A 68 -19.52 15.96 14.14
C ALA A 68 -18.21 15.75 14.92
N ALA A 69 -18.20 15.95 16.24
CA ALA A 69 -16.99 15.74 17.04
C ALA A 69 -16.68 14.25 17.16
N ALA A 70 -17.69 13.43 17.49
CA ALA A 70 -17.55 11.97 17.55
C ALA A 70 -17.11 11.36 16.21
N ARG A 71 -17.65 11.84 15.08
CA ARG A 71 -17.21 11.41 13.74
C ARG A 71 -15.75 11.75 13.47
N SER A 72 -15.32 12.97 13.81
CA SER A 72 -13.93 13.41 13.59
C SER A 72 -12.91 12.59 14.39
N VAL A 73 -13.27 12.17 15.61
CA VAL A 73 -12.44 11.28 16.43
C VAL A 73 -12.35 9.90 15.77
N PHE A 74 -13.49 9.34 15.36
CA PHE A 74 -13.52 8.06 14.66
C PHE A 74 -12.68 8.07 13.37
N GLU A 75 -12.81 9.10 12.54
CA GLU A 75 -12.03 9.25 11.31
C GLU A 75 -10.52 9.32 11.60
N ARG A 76 -10.13 10.09 12.64
CA ARG A 76 -8.73 10.19 13.06
C ARG A 76 -8.19 8.84 13.54
N ASP A 77 -8.93 8.12 14.37
CA ASP A 77 -8.51 6.84 14.91
C ASP A 77 -8.44 5.77 13.81
N ALA A 78 -9.42 5.75 12.90
CA ALA A 78 -9.42 4.87 11.73
C ALA A 78 -8.23 5.17 10.80
N ALA A 79 -7.95 6.44 10.51
CA ALA A 79 -6.80 6.85 9.72
C ALA A 79 -5.48 6.48 10.42
N GLY A 80 -5.40 6.64 11.74
CA GLY A 80 -4.25 6.24 12.56
C GLY A 80 -3.99 4.75 12.52
N LEU A 81 -5.03 3.92 12.68
CA LEU A 81 -4.94 2.46 12.55
C LEU A 81 -4.49 2.06 11.14
N PHE A 82 -5.11 2.63 10.10
CA PHE A 82 -4.74 2.37 8.72
C PHE A 82 -3.28 2.75 8.44
N ALA A 83 -2.85 3.94 8.87
CA ALA A 83 -1.47 4.40 8.73
C ALA A 83 -0.50 3.46 9.46
N GLY A 84 -0.82 3.04 10.69
CA GLY A 84 -0.01 2.11 11.45
C GLY A 84 0.19 0.78 10.73
N ILE A 85 -0.88 0.20 10.18
CA ILE A 85 -0.82 -1.05 9.40
C ILE A 85 0.01 -0.86 8.14
N VAL A 86 -0.24 0.21 7.37
CA VAL A 86 0.54 0.51 6.16
C VAL A 86 2.02 0.68 6.52
N THR A 87 2.36 1.42 7.57
CA THR A 87 3.74 1.59 8.02
C THR A 87 4.40 0.24 8.36
N LEU A 88 3.73 -0.64 9.09
CA LEU A 88 4.25 -1.98 9.40
C LEU A 88 4.51 -2.80 8.14
N VAL A 89 3.55 -2.82 7.20
CA VAL A 89 3.70 -3.54 5.93
C VAL A 89 4.85 -2.95 5.10
N VAL A 90 4.96 -1.63 5.04
CA VAL A 90 6.07 -0.92 4.37
C VAL A 90 7.40 -1.33 4.97
N LEU A 91 7.56 -1.27 6.29
CA LEU A 91 8.81 -1.65 6.97
C LEU A 91 9.25 -3.08 6.64
N VAL A 92 8.30 -4.02 6.57
CA VAL A 92 8.58 -5.42 6.20
C VAL A 92 8.94 -5.57 4.72
N ARG A 93 8.35 -4.77 3.82
CA ARG A 93 8.49 -4.97 2.36
C ARG A 93 9.55 -4.09 1.68
N VAL A 94 9.91 -2.94 2.24
CA VAL A 94 10.90 -2.00 1.67
C VAL A 94 12.26 -2.66 1.37
N PRO A 95 12.85 -3.50 2.25
CA PRO A 95 14.16 -4.09 1.97
C PRO A 95 14.19 -4.90 0.67
N ARG A 96 13.10 -5.64 0.41
CA ARG A 96 12.94 -6.43 -0.83
C ARG A 96 12.77 -5.54 -2.06
N LEU A 97 12.07 -4.41 -1.93
CA LEU A 97 11.96 -3.42 -3.01
C LEU A 97 13.34 -2.84 -3.35
N ILE A 98 14.11 -2.40 -2.35
CA ILE A 98 15.45 -1.84 -2.55
C ILE A 98 16.35 -2.85 -3.26
N ALA A 99 16.34 -4.12 -2.83
CA ALA A 99 17.11 -5.17 -3.48
C ALA A 99 16.71 -5.37 -4.95
N ARG A 100 15.41 -5.35 -5.26
CA ARG A 100 14.89 -5.48 -6.64
C ARG A 100 15.26 -4.30 -7.52
N VAL A 101 15.14 -3.07 -7.03
CA VAL A 101 15.52 -1.86 -7.76
C VAL A 101 17.01 -1.90 -8.09
N ARG A 102 17.87 -2.17 -7.10
CA ARG A 102 19.33 -2.28 -7.29
C ARG A 102 19.69 -3.34 -8.34
N ALA A 103 19.09 -4.53 -8.24
CA ALA A 103 19.34 -5.63 -9.16
C ALA A 103 18.82 -5.37 -10.59
N GLY A 104 17.78 -4.54 -10.75
CA GLY A 104 17.26 -4.13 -12.05
C GLY A 104 18.17 -3.11 -12.73
N LEU A 105 18.58 -2.08 -11.98
CA LEU A 105 19.48 -1.02 -12.48
C LEU A 105 20.86 -1.57 -12.86
N SER A 106 21.40 -2.52 -12.10
CA SER A 106 22.69 -3.16 -12.42
C SER A 106 22.67 -3.99 -13.71
N ARG A 107 21.50 -4.47 -14.16
CA ARG A 107 21.36 -5.17 -15.45
C ARG A 107 21.29 -4.20 -16.62
N GLY A 108 20.70 -3.02 -16.41
CA GLY A 108 20.62 -1.97 -17.42
C GLY A 108 21.98 -1.34 -17.76
N THR A 109 22.96 -1.42 -16.85
CA THR A 109 24.29 -0.81 -17.01
C THR A 109 25.38 -1.74 -17.58
N SER A 110 25.10 -3.02 -17.83
CA SER A 110 26.08 -3.93 -18.45
C SER A 110 26.12 -3.69 -19.97
N PRO A 111 27.25 -3.20 -20.54
CA PRO A 111 27.42 -3.17 -21.98
C PRO A 111 27.69 -4.60 -22.46
N GLY A 112 26.88 -5.07 -23.41
CA GLY A 112 27.32 -6.11 -24.34
C GLY A 112 28.33 -5.55 -25.32
#